data_AF-M4CGW8-F1
#
_entry.id   AF-M4CGW8-F1
#
_cell.length_a   1.000
_cell.length_b   1.000
_cell.length_c   1.000
_cell.angle_alpha   90.00
_cell.angle_beta   90.00
_cell.angle_gamma   90.00
#
_symmetry.space_group_name_H-M   'P 1'
#
loop_
_entity.id
_entity.type
_entity.pdbx_description
1 polymer ?
#
loop_
_entity_poly.entity_id
_entity_poly.type
_entity_poly.pdbx_seq_one_letter_code
_entity_poly.pdbx_strand_id
1 'polypeptide(L)'
;MASLCASSAIAAISSPGFLGGKKLRLNKKLNVPAVSRSGTSVRAVAADPDRPIWFPGSTPPEWLDGSLPGDFGFDPLGLSSDPDSLKWNAQAELVHCRWAMLGAAGIFIPEFLTKIGILNTPSWYTAGEQEYFTDKTTLFVVELILIGWAEGRRWADIIKPGSVNTDPIFPNNKLTGTDVGYPGGLWFDPLGWGSGSPAKIKELRTKEIKNGRLAMLAVMGAWFQHIYTGTGPIDNLFAHLADPGHATIFAVSVIQINL
;
A
#
# COMPACT_ATOMS: atom_id res chain seq x y z
N MET A 1 47.80 -45.97 -12.64
CA MET A 1 48.87 -46.66 -13.37
C MET A 1 48.26 -47.59 -14.40
N ALA A 2 48.40 -47.23 -15.69
CA ALA A 2 48.17 -47.94 -16.96
C ALA A 2 47.93 -46.80 -17.99
N SER A 3 48.94 -46.29 -18.72
CA SER A 3 49.57 -46.85 -19.94
C SER A 3 48.51 -47.09 -21.03
N LEU A 4 48.52 -46.55 -22.27
CA LEU A 4 49.55 -46.18 -23.26
C LEU A 4 49.02 -45.00 -24.13
N CYS A 5 49.80 -44.02 -24.64
CA CYS A 5 50.67 -44.05 -25.84
C CYS A 5 50.00 -44.66 -27.10
N ALA A 6 50.06 -44.12 -28.34
CA ALA A 6 50.66 -42.93 -28.92
C ALA A 6 50.20 -42.77 -30.41
N SER A 7 50.48 -41.58 -30.97
CA SER A 7 50.91 -41.27 -32.36
C SER A 7 49.96 -41.33 -33.57
N SER A 8 49.61 -40.12 -34.05
CA SER A 8 49.91 -39.48 -35.35
C SER A 8 50.03 -40.30 -36.67
N ALA A 9 49.34 -39.84 -37.73
CA ALA A 9 49.93 -39.53 -39.05
C ALA A 9 48.93 -38.83 -40.00
N ILE A 10 49.49 -37.93 -40.82
CA ILE A 10 48.88 -37.05 -41.82
C ILE A 10 48.77 -37.77 -43.18
N ALA A 11 47.71 -37.53 -43.95
CA ALA A 11 47.75 -37.64 -45.41
C ALA A 11 46.77 -36.66 -46.06
N ALA A 12 47.32 -35.74 -46.85
CA ALA A 12 46.60 -34.85 -47.75
C ALA A 12 46.42 -35.52 -49.11
N ILE A 13 45.24 -35.39 -49.74
CA ILE A 13 45.05 -35.63 -51.17
C ILE A 13 44.23 -34.47 -51.77
N SER A 14 44.68 -34.07 -52.94
CA SER A 14 44.40 -32.89 -53.77
C SER A 14 43.06 -32.89 -54.53
N SER A 15 42.63 -31.67 -54.90
CA SER A 15 41.51 -31.23 -55.77
C SER A 15 41.58 -31.76 -57.23
N PRO A 16 40.71 -31.35 -58.21
CA PRO A 16 39.57 -30.41 -58.20
C PRO A 16 38.30 -30.89 -58.99
N GLY A 17 37.21 -30.11 -58.95
CA GLY A 17 36.00 -30.39 -59.75
C GLY A 17 35.03 -29.21 -59.79
N PHE A 18 35.15 -28.42 -60.85
CA PHE A 18 34.37 -27.25 -61.26
C PHE A 18 32.95 -27.62 -61.74
N LEU A 19 31.98 -26.69 -61.57
CA LEU A 19 30.59 -26.56 -62.08
C LEU A 19 29.64 -26.32 -60.88
N GLY A 20 29.19 -25.09 -60.58
CA GLY A 20 28.29 -24.30 -61.41
C GLY A 20 26.84 -24.49 -60.95
N GLY A 21 26.27 -23.54 -60.19
CA GLY A 21 24.80 -23.38 -60.12
C GLY A 21 24.15 -23.22 -58.74
N LYS A 22 23.61 -22.00 -58.53
CA LYS A 22 22.49 -21.60 -57.65
C LYS A 22 22.73 -21.50 -56.14
N LYS A 23 22.88 -20.26 -55.67
CA LYS A 23 22.67 -19.86 -54.27
C LYS A 23 21.20 -20.09 -53.88
N LEU A 24 20.92 -21.20 -53.21
CA LEU A 24 19.67 -21.38 -52.46
C LEU A 24 19.75 -20.54 -51.18
N ARG A 25 19.05 -19.39 -51.18
CA ARG A 25 18.78 -18.62 -49.95
C ARG A 25 17.83 -19.44 -49.09
N LEU A 26 18.39 -20.22 -48.16
CA LEU A 26 17.61 -20.89 -47.11
C LEU A 26 17.23 -19.84 -46.07
N ASN A 27 16.00 -19.33 -46.13
CA ASN A 27 15.45 -18.41 -45.16
C ASN A 27 15.03 -19.20 -43.91
N LYS A 28 16.02 -19.58 -43.07
CA LYS A 28 15.76 -20.22 -41.79
C LYS A 28 15.20 -19.17 -40.83
N LYS A 29 13.87 -19.07 -40.77
CA LYS A 29 13.18 -18.41 -39.65
C LYS A 29 13.57 -19.15 -38.38
N LEU A 30 14.57 -18.65 -37.67
CA LEU A 30 14.84 -19.02 -36.29
C LEU A 30 13.67 -18.49 -35.47
N ASN A 31 12.71 -19.37 -35.21
CA ASN A 31 11.66 -19.12 -34.24
C ASN A 31 12.31 -19.23 -32.86
N VAL A 32 12.94 -18.15 -32.41
CA VAL A 32 13.33 -18.02 -31.01
C VAL A 32 12.02 -17.89 -30.23
N PRO A 33 11.67 -18.82 -29.32
CA PRO A 33 10.53 -18.61 -28.47
C PRO A 33 10.80 -17.33 -27.68
N ALA A 34 9.97 -16.31 -27.89
CA ALA A 34 9.99 -15.11 -27.09
C ALA A 34 9.78 -15.56 -25.64
N VAL A 35 10.83 -15.47 -24.82
CA VAL A 35 10.69 -15.50 -23.37
C VAL A 35 9.74 -14.35 -23.06
N SER A 36 8.49 -14.71 -22.73
CA SER A 36 7.56 -13.81 -22.08
C SER A 36 8.23 -13.41 -20.76
N ARG A 37 8.94 -12.28 -20.79
CA ARG A 37 9.19 -11.55 -19.56
C ARG A 37 7.80 -11.17 -19.08
N SER A 38 7.36 -11.83 -18.02
CA SER A 38 6.24 -11.37 -17.20
C SER A 38 6.64 -10.00 -16.63
N GLY A 39 6.59 -8.98 -17.48
CA GLY A 39 6.72 -7.60 -17.10
C GLY A 39 5.48 -7.28 -16.31
N THR A 40 5.68 -6.88 -15.06
CA THR A 40 4.67 -6.30 -14.19
C THR A 40 3.91 -5.26 -15.00
N SER A 41 2.67 -5.56 -15.41
CA SER A 41 1.79 -4.52 -15.92
C SER A 41 1.28 -3.76 -14.70
N VAL A 42 2.13 -2.89 -14.14
CA VAL A 42 1.58 -1.66 -13.59
C VAL A 42 0.79 -1.10 -14.75
N ARG A 43 -0.54 -1.03 -14.64
CA ARG A 43 -1.29 -0.17 -15.56
C ARG A 43 -0.77 1.22 -15.28
N ALA A 44 0.28 1.61 -16.01
CA ALA A 44 0.93 2.89 -15.90
C ALA A 44 -0.14 3.92 -16.20
N VAL A 45 -0.69 4.48 -15.13
CA VAL A 45 -1.48 5.67 -15.23
C VAL A 45 -0.51 6.72 -15.76
N ALA A 46 -0.89 7.39 -16.85
CA ALA A 46 -0.03 8.38 -17.48
C ALA A 46 0.46 9.39 -16.43
N ALA A 47 1.76 9.71 -16.51
CA ALA A 47 2.37 10.78 -15.73
C ALA A 47 1.55 12.06 -15.91
N ASP A 48 1.38 12.82 -14.84
CA ASP A 48 0.56 14.02 -14.81
C ASP A 48 1.45 15.21 -14.40
N PRO A 49 2.11 15.85 -15.38
CA PRO A 49 3.03 16.95 -15.11
C PRO A 49 2.30 18.22 -14.66
N ASP A 50 1.04 18.42 -15.07
CA ASP A 50 0.23 19.61 -14.78
C ASP A 50 -0.67 19.44 -13.54
N ARG A 51 -0.36 18.46 -12.69
CA ARG A 51 -1.13 18.17 -11.48
C ARG A 51 -1.03 19.30 -10.44
N PRO A 52 -2.05 19.45 -9.57
CA PRO A 52 -1.95 20.33 -8.41
C PRO A 52 -0.77 19.94 -7.50
N ILE A 53 -0.01 20.93 -7.06
CA ILE A 53 1.15 20.76 -6.18
C ILE A 53 0.86 21.32 -4.78
N TRP A 54 1.48 20.72 -3.77
CA TRP A 54 1.27 21.10 -2.36
C TRP A 54 1.72 22.54 -2.06
N PHE A 55 2.79 22.99 -2.72
CA PHE A 55 3.32 24.35 -2.59
C PHE A 55 3.34 25.02 -3.98
N PRO A 56 2.31 25.83 -4.33
CA PRO A 56 2.22 26.51 -5.62
C PRO A 56 3.47 27.33 -5.95
N GLY A 57 4.03 27.15 -7.15
CA GLY A 57 5.25 27.79 -7.60
C GLY A 57 6.54 27.01 -7.33
N SER A 58 6.48 25.88 -6.62
CA SER A 58 7.60 24.96 -6.49
C SER A 58 7.68 23.95 -7.63
N THR A 59 8.87 23.43 -7.88
CA THR A 59 9.08 22.30 -8.80
C THR A 59 8.98 20.99 -8.03
N PRO A 60 8.08 20.05 -8.42
CA PRO A 60 8.00 18.76 -7.76
C PRO A 60 9.31 17.96 -7.97
N PRO A 61 9.68 17.07 -7.03
CA PRO A 61 10.82 16.18 -7.19
C PRO A 61 10.70 15.26 -8.41
N GLU A 62 11.83 14.90 -9.04
CA GLU A 62 11.84 14.10 -10.28
C GLU A 62 11.24 12.69 -10.13
N TRP A 63 11.33 12.10 -8.94
CA TRP A 63 10.76 10.77 -8.63
C TRP A 63 9.24 10.79 -8.42
N LEU A 64 8.62 11.97 -8.36
CA LEU A 64 7.17 12.16 -8.25
C LEU A 64 6.63 12.70 -9.59
N ASP A 65 6.22 11.79 -10.46
CA ASP A 65 5.77 12.06 -11.83
C ASP A 65 4.24 12.26 -11.96
N GLY A 66 3.49 12.17 -10.86
CA GLY A 66 2.04 12.23 -10.88
C GLY A 66 1.34 10.93 -11.26
N SER A 67 2.08 9.83 -11.49
CA SER A 67 1.49 8.52 -11.78
C SER A 67 0.83 7.91 -10.54
N LEU A 68 1.39 8.16 -9.35
CA LEU A 68 0.87 7.69 -8.08
C LEU A 68 -0.44 8.39 -7.69
N PRO A 69 -1.42 7.65 -7.15
CA PRO A 69 -2.65 8.27 -6.64
C PRO A 69 -2.34 9.13 -5.42
N GLY A 70 -2.83 10.38 -5.42
CA GLY A 70 -2.56 11.31 -4.32
C GLY A 70 -1.17 11.97 -4.35
N ASP A 71 -0.48 11.94 -5.49
CA ASP A 71 0.77 12.69 -5.69
C ASP A 71 0.50 14.19 -5.85
N PHE A 72 0.98 14.99 -4.88
CA PHE A 72 0.98 16.46 -4.90
C PHE A 72 2.40 17.03 -4.87
N GLY A 73 3.43 16.23 -5.19
CA GLY A 73 4.84 16.65 -5.17
C GLY A 73 5.40 16.92 -3.78
N PHE A 74 4.82 16.35 -2.72
CA PHE A 74 5.25 16.53 -1.34
C PHE A 74 6.24 15.43 -0.92
N ASP A 75 7.53 15.71 -1.02
CA ASP A 75 8.59 14.94 -0.37
C ASP A 75 9.81 15.85 -0.12
N PRO A 76 9.69 16.85 0.77
CA PRO A 76 10.77 17.83 0.99
C PRO A 76 12.03 17.23 1.62
N LEU A 77 11.91 16.07 2.27
CA LEU A 77 13.03 15.38 2.92
C LEU A 77 13.66 14.28 2.04
N GLY A 78 13.08 13.99 0.87
CA GLY A 78 13.58 12.98 -0.06
C GLY A 78 13.50 11.56 0.49
N LEU A 79 12.51 11.25 1.33
CA LEU A 79 12.34 9.94 1.98
C LEU A 79 11.98 8.84 0.97
N SER A 80 11.51 9.23 -0.21
CA SER A 80 11.16 8.31 -1.30
C SER A 80 11.93 8.62 -2.58
N SER A 81 13.14 9.15 -2.44
CA SER A 81 14.04 9.42 -3.57
C SER A 81 14.46 8.17 -4.33
N ASP A 82 14.63 7.04 -3.64
CA ASP A 82 14.88 5.75 -4.28
C ASP A 82 13.57 5.01 -4.64
N PRO A 83 13.50 4.36 -5.82
CA PRO A 83 12.27 3.72 -6.30
C PRO A 83 11.73 2.60 -5.40
N ASP A 84 12.59 1.93 -4.63
CA ASP A 84 12.17 0.82 -3.79
C ASP A 84 11.58 1.31 -2.46
N SER A 85 12.15 2.35 -1.85
CA SER A 85 11.53 3.07 -0.73
C SER A 85 10.26 3.77 -1.14
N LEU A 86 10.15 4.31 -2.37
CA LEU A 86 8.89 4.85 -2.88
C LEU A 86 7.78 3.79 -2.90
N LYS A 87 8.07 2.58 -3.43
CA LYS A 87 7.11 1.47 -3.44
C LYS A 87 6.74 1.05 -2.01
N TRP A 88 7.73 0.94 -1.13
CA TRP A 88 7.51 0.56 0.26
C TRP A 88 6.67 1.60 1.00
N ASN A 89 7.01 2.88 0.90
CA ASN A 89 6.31 3.98 1.55
C ASN A 89 4.89 4.14 1.01
N ALA A 90 4.65 3.88 -0.28
CA ALA A 90 3.30 3.85 -0.83
C ALA A 90 2.43 2.75 -0.20
N GLN A 91 2.99 1.56 0.03
CA GLN A 91 2.28 0.47 0.73
C GLN A 91 2.09 0.78 2.21
N ALA A 92 3.10 1.36 2.86
CA ALA A 92 3.02 1.79 4.25
C ALA A 92 1.93 2.84 4.43
N GLU A 93 1.92 3.90 3.61
CA GLU A 93 0.91 4.95 3.62
C GLU A 93 -0.49 4.37 3.46
N LEU A 94 -0.69 3.46 2.50
CA LEU A 94 -1.98 2.84 2.23
C LEU A 94 -2.51 2.05 3.45
N VAL A 95 -1.66 1.28 4.14
CA VAL A 95 -2.07 0.52 5.33
C VAL A 95 -2.35 1.46 6.51
N HIS A 96 -1.51 2.47 6.74
CA HIS A 96 -1.75 3.48 7.78
C HIS A 96 -3.05 4.24 7.52
N CYS A 97 -3.33 4.61 6.27
CA CYS A 97 -4.57 5.25 5.85
C CYS A 97 -5.80 4.39 6.18
N ARG A 98 -5.77 3.09 5.84
CA ARG A 98 -6.89 2.18 6.11
C ARG A 98 -7.14 1.97 7.60
N TRP A 99 -6.08 1.74 8.38
CA TRP A 99 -6.20 1.62 9.84
C TRP A 99 -6.67 2.92 10.49
N ALA A 100 -6.16 4.06 10.03
CA ALA A 100 -6.60 5.35 10.55
C ALA A 100 -8.06 5.66 10.21
N MET A 101 -8.55 5.29 9.01
CA MET A 101 -9.98 5.43 8.69
C MET A 101 -10.86 4.58 9.60
N LEU A 102 -10.47 3.33 9.87
CA LEU A 102 -11.19 2.47 10.82
C LEU A 102 -11.10 3.01 12.26
N GLY A 103 -9.93 3.48 12.68
CA GLY A 103 -9.70 4.07 13.99
C GLY A 103 -10.50 5.36 14.19
N ALA A 104 -10.49 6.26 13.22
CA ALA A 104 -11.29 7.48 13.24
C ALA A 104 -12.78 7.15 13.36
N ALA A 105 -13.29 6.23 12.54
CA ALA A 105 -14.68 5.79 12.64
C ALA A 105 -14.99 5.18 14.02
N GLY A 106 -14.11 4.33 14.55
CA GLY A 106 -14.25 3.68 15.86
C GLY A 106 -14.15 4.64 17.06
N ILE A 107 -13.50 5.80 16.89
CA ILE A 107 -13.43 6.85 17.92
C ILE A 107 -14.65 7.77 17.83
N PHE A 108 -14.86 8.40 16.67
CA PHE A 108 -15.83 9.48 16.54
C PHE A 108 -17.29 9.00 16.51
N ILE A 109 -17.57 7.84 15.89
CA ILE A 109 -18.96 7.36 15.75
C ILE A 109 -19.53 6.93 17.11
N PRO A 110 -18.89 6.01 17.88
CA PRO A 110 -19.44 5.58 19.17
C PRO A 110 -19.55 6.74 20.15
N GLU A 111 -18.54 7.62 20.19
CA GLU A 111 -18.57 8.77 21.08
C GLU A 111 -19.71 9.74 20.74
N PHE A 112 -19.92 10.04 19.46
CA PHE A 112 -21.05 10.87 19.02
C PHE A 112 -22.39 10.24 19.37
N LEU A 113 -22.56 8.95 19.07
CA LEU A 113 -23.79 8.19 19.38
C LEU A 113 -24.06 8.10 20.89
N THR A 114 -23.00 8.03 21.71
CA THR A 114 -23.13 8.09 23.17
C THR A 114 -23.54 9.46 23.67
N LYS A 115 -23.03 10.53 23.08
CA LYS A 115 -23.41 11.90 23.47
C LYS A 115 -24.86 12.24 23.14
N ILE A 116 -25.41 11.67 22.07
CA ILE A 116 -26.84 11.84 21.73
C ILE A 116 -27.76 10.83 22.44
N GLY A 117 -27.22 9.95 23.29
CA GLY A 117 -27.99 9.01 24.11
C GLY A 117 -28.47 7.74 23.40
N ILE A 118 -27.92 7.40 22.23
CA ILE A 118 -28.25 6.16 21.51
C ILE A 118 -27.43 4.97 22.05
N LEU A 119 -26.16 5.20 22.38
CA LEU A 119 -25.24 4.19 22.92
C LEU A 119 -24.73 4.57 24.30
N ASN A 120 -24.21 3.60 25.04
CA ASN A 120 -23.55 3.79 26.34
C ASN A 120 -22.09 3.29 26.34
N THR A 121 -21.40 3.45 25.20
CA THR A 121 -20.01 3.01 25.07
C THR A 121 -19.06 3.86 25.92
N PRO A 122 -18.03 3.25 26.56
CA PRO A 122 -17.02 4.00 27.29
C PRO A 122 -16.18 4.87 26.33
N SER A 123 -15.40 5.79 26.91
CA SER A 123 -14.44 6.58 26.12
C SER A 123 -13.47 5.65 25.40
N TRP A 124 -13.19 5.97 24.13
CA TRP A 124 -12.25 5.21 23.31
C TRP A 124 -10.86 5.08 23.96
N TYR A 125 -10.43 6.09 24.73
CA TYR A 125 -9.11 6.11 25.38
C TYR A 125 -9.01 5.11 26.53
N THR A 126 -10.07 4.95 27.32
CA THR A 126 -10.13 4.03 28.46
C THR A 126 -10.80 2.69 28.13
N ALA A 127 -11.20 2.48 26.87
CA ALA A 127 -11.81 1.24 26.43
C ALA A 127 -10.89 0.02 26.61
N GLY A 128 -9.56 0.19 26.54
CA GLY A 128 -8.58 -0.87 26.79
C GLY A 128 -8.43 -1.27 28.26
N GLU A 129 -8.94 -0.46 29.19
CA GLU A 129 -8.87 -0.75 30.63
C GLU A 129 -10.02 -1.66 31.08
N GLN A 130 -11.13 -1.64 30.35
CA GLN A 130 -12.35 -2.37 30.66
C GLN A 130 -12.15 -3.89 30.75
N GLU A 131 -13.04 -4.54 31.49
CA GLU A 131 -13.11 -5.99 31.57
C GLU A 131 -13.96 -6.56 30.44
N TYR A 132 -13.46 -7.62 29.82
CA TYR A 132 -14.09 -8.34 28.72
C TYR A 132 -14.36 -9.79 29.13
N PHE A 133 -14.93 -10.57 28.22
CA PHE A 133 -15.25 -11.98 28.46
C PHE A 133 -14.01 -12.85 28.75
N THR A 134 -12.82 -12.39 28.36
CA THR A 134 -11.53 -13.04 28.63
C THR A 134 -10.48 -11.97 28.95
N ASP A 135 -9.34 -12.41 29.48
CA ASP A 135 -8.21 -11.55 29.76
C ASP A 135 -7.64 -10.87 28.49
N LYS A 136 -7.14 -9.64 28.68
CA LYS A 136 -6.60 -8.80 27.60
C LYS A 136 -5.40 -9.44 26.91
N THR A 137 -4.62 -10.23 27.64
CA THR A 137 -3.45 -10.91 27.08
C THR A 137 -3.84 -12.03 26.10
N THR A 138 -4.90 -12.78 26.39
CA THR A 138 -5.46 -13.78 25.47
C THR A 138 -6.03 -13.12 24.22
N LEU A 139 -6.80 -12.02 24.35
CA LEU A 139 -7.29 -11.27 23.19
C LEU A 139 -6.13 -10.79 22.31
N PHE A 140 -5.08 -10.24 22.91
CA PHE A 140 -3.90 -9.77 22.21
C PHE A 140 -3.13 -10.91 21.51
N VAL A 141 -2.98 -12.08 22.12
CA VAL A 141 -2.33 -13.23 21.49
C VAL A 141 -3.13 -13.75 20.28
N VAL A 142 -4.46 -13.83 20.41
CA VAL A 142 -5.34 -14.19 19.29
C VAL A 142 -5.21 -13.18 18.15
N GLU A 143 -5.20 -11.89 18.46
CA GLU A 143 -4.97 -10.82 17.48
C GLU A 143 -3.63 -10.99 16.76
N LEU A 144 -2.53 -11.20 17.49
CA LEU A 144 -1.20 -11.40 16.90
C LEU A 144 -1.15 -12.59 15.95
N ILE A 145 -1.82 -13.69 16.26
CA ILE A 145 -1.86 -14.88 15.40
C ILE A 145 -2.64 -14.59 14.11
N LEU A 146 -3.84 -14.02 14.24
CA LEU A 146 -4.74 -13.78 13.10
C LEU A 146 -4.22 -12.66 12.19
N ILE A 147 -3.84 -11.51 12.77
CA ILE A 147 -3.26 -10.39 12.04
C ILE A 147 -1.88 -10.76 11.52
N GLY A 148 -1.08 -11.51 12.29
CA GLY A 148 0.23 -12.00 11.84
C GLY A 148 0.14 -12.89 10.60
N TRP A 149 -0.88 -13.75 10.50
CA TRP A 149 -1.13 -14.53 9.28
C TRP A 149 -1.51 -13.63 8.10
N ALA A 150 -2.43 -12.69 8.29
CA ALA A 150 -2.88 -11.78 7.24
C ALA A 150 -1.74 -10.88 6.73
N GLU A 151 -1.00 -10.25 7.65
CA GLU A 151 0.15 -9.40 7.35
C GLU A 151 1.32 -10.21 6.79
N GLY A 152 1.52 -11.45 7.23
CA GLY A 152 2.54 -12.35 6.66
C GLY A 152 2.27 -12.65 5.18
N ARG A 153 1.02 -12.90 4.81
CA ARG A 153 0.64 -13.06 3.39
C ARG A 153 0.77 -11.75 2.61
N ARG A 154 0.35 -10.62 3.18
CA ARG A 154 0.51 -9.29 2.56
C ARG A 154 1.99 -8.98 2.32
N TRP A 155 2.85 -9.25 3.29
CA TRP A 155 4.30 -9.08 3.20
C TRP A 155 4.90 -9.93 2.06
N ALA A 156 4.48 -11.19 1.94
CA ALA A 156 4.91 -12.05 0.85
C ALA A 156 4.48 -11.52 -0.53
N ASP A 157 3.31 -10.88 -0.64
CA ASP A 157 2.88 -10.20 -1.87
C ASP A 157 3.75 -8.98 -2.21
N ILE A 158 4.15 -8.19 -1.21
CA ILE A 158 5.02 -7.02 -1.41
C ILE A 158 6.40 -7.45 -1.94
N ILE A 159 6.99 -8.49 -1.37
CA ILE A 159 8.30 -9.01 -1.81
C ILE A 159 8.19 -9.70 -3.16
N LYS A 160 7.16 -10.53 -3.35
CA LYS A 160 6.95 -11.29 -4.57
C LYS A 160 5.48 -11.18 -5.01
N PRO A 161 5.16 -10.17 -5.83
CA PRO A 161 3.81 -9.90 -6.28
C PRO A 161 3.16 -11.12 -6.93
N GLY A 162 1.94 -11.44 -6.51
CA GLY A 162 1.14 -12.55 -7.02
C GLY A 162 1.50 -13.92 -6.46
N SER A 163 2.48 -14.03 -5.56
CA SER A 163 2.85 -15.30 -4.92
C SER A 163 1.78 -15.86 -3.98
N VAL A 164 0.86 -15.02 -3.49
CA VAL A 164 -0.16 -15.37 -2.49
C VAL A 164 -1.59 -15.27 -3.01
N ASN A 165 -1.79 -15.15 -4.32
CA ASN A 165 -3.11 -14.96 -4.94
C ASN A 165 -4.00 -16.20 -4.92
N THR A 166 -3.47 -17.36 -4.57
CA THR A 166 -4.23 -18.61 -4.43
C THR A 166 -4.45 -18.95 -2.96
N ASP A 167 -5.68 -19.33 -2.62
CA ASP A 167 -6.03 -19.88 -1.32
C ASP A 167 -5.28 -21.22 -1.11
N PRO A 168 -4.56 -21.40 0.01
CA PRO A 168 -3.78 -22.60 0.28
C PRO A 168 -4.62 -23.87 0.49
N ILE A 169 -5.90 -23.73 0.88
CA ILE A 169 -6.81 -24.85 1.15
C ILE A 169 -7.71 -25.10 -0.07
N PHE A 170 -8.20 -24.05 -0.71
CA PHE A 170 -9.15 -24.13 -1.82
C PHE A 170 -8.61 -23.43 -3.09
N PRO A 171 -7.81 -24.11 -3.94
CA PRO A 171 -7.15 -23.49 -5.10
C PRO A 171 -8.06 -22.82 -6.13
N ASN A 172 -9.36 -23.13 -6.10
CA ASN A 172 -10.38 -22.49 -6.95
C ASN A 172 -10.64 -21.03 -6.53
N ASN A 173 -10.43 -20.69 -5.26
CA ASN A 173 -10.55 -19.34 -4.76
C ASN A 173 -9.25 -18.58 -5.06
N LYS A 174 -9.38 -17.51 -5.86
CA LYS A 174 -8.24 -16.69 -6.28
C LYS A 174 -8.54 -15.21 -6.13
N LEU A 175 -7.48 -14.47 -5.86
CA LEU A 175 -7.47 -13.02 -5.89
C LEU A 175 -7.32 -12.52 -7.33
N THR A 176 -8.03 -11.44 -7.66
CA THR A 176 -8.05 -10.86 -9.02
C THR A 176 -7.23 -9.58 -9.14
N GLY A 177 -6.67 -9.09 -8.03
CA GLY A 177 -5.85 -7.89 -8.00
C GLY A 177 -4.57 -8.03 -8.83
N THR A 178 -4.25 -6.99 -9.60
CA THR A 178 -3.03 -6.90 -10.41
C THR A 178 -1.94 -6.09 -9.73
N ASP A 179 -2.33 -5.13 -8.88
CA ASP A 179 -1.43 -4.16 -8.27
C ASP A 179 -1.30 -4.49 -6.78
N VAL A 180 -0.06 -4.50 -6.27
CA VAL A 180 0.23 -4.71 -4.85
C VAL A 180 -0.49 -3.65 -4.00
N GLY A 181 -1.09 -4.07 -2.89
CA GLY A 181 -1.91 -3.22 -2.02
C GLY A 181 -3.40 -3.18 -2.39
N TYR A 182 -3.76 -3.69 -3.57
CA TYR A 182 -5.13 -3.81 -4.07
C TYR A 182 -5.44 -5.27 -4.44
N PRO A 183 -5.68 -6.14 -3.43
CA PRO A 183 -5.79 -7.58 -3.64
C PRO A 183 -7.00 -8.02 -4.48
N GLY A 184 -8.07 -7.22 -4.50
CA GLY A 184 -9.29 -7.55 -5.25
C GLY A 184 -9.87 -8.91 -4.86
N GLY A 185 -10.44 -9.63 -5.83
CA GLY A 185 -11.12 -10.91 -5.59
C GLY A 185 -12.41 -10.76 -4.78
N LEU A 186 -13.11 -11.88 -4.62
CA LEU A 186 -14.43 -11.89 -3.96
C LEU A 186 -14.37 -11.43 -2.49
N TRP A 187 -13.24 -11.64 -1.81
CA TRP A 187 -13.08 -11.31 -0.39
C TRP A 187 -12.85 -9.82 -0.14
N PHE A 188 -12.07 -9.14 -0.99
CA PHE A 188 -11.68 -7.74 -0.76
C PHE A 188 -12.36 -6.75 -1.71
N ASP A 189 -12.95 -7.24 -2.80
CA ASP A 189 -13.76 -6.43 -3.73
C ASP A 189 -14.96 -7.23 -4.25
N PRO A 190 -15.93 -7.58 -3.38
CA PRO A 190 -17.11 -8.35 -3.77
C PRO A 190 -18.00 -7.62 -4.79
N LEU A 191 -17.91 -6.29 -4.86
CA LEU A 191 -18.68 -5.44 -5.78
C LEU A 191 -17.94 -5.16 -7.10
N GLY A 192 -16.67 -5.58 -7.23
CA GLY A 192 -15.87 -5.41 -8.43
C GLY A 192 -15.47 -3.96 -8.75
N TRP A 193 -15.56 -3.04 -7.81
CA TRP A 193 -15.31 -1.60 -8.02
C TRP A 193 -13.82 -1.26 -8.18
N GLY A 194 -12.93 -2.15 -7.73
CA GLY A 194 -11.48 -2.07 -7.89
C GLY A 194 -11.00 -2.51 -9.27
N SER A 195 -11.90 -2.99 -10.14
CA SER A 195 -11.60 -3.34 -11.53
C SER A 195 -12.33 -2.38 -12.50
N GLY A 196 -11.60 -1.76 -13.42
CA GLY A 196 -12.21 -0.75 -14.30
C GLY A 196 -11.22 0.00 -15.19
N SER A 197 -11.61 1.21 -15.64
CA SER A 197 -10.71 2.08 -16.41
C SER A 197 -9.58 2.63 -15.51
N PRO A 198 -8.34 2.78 -16.02
CA PRO A 198 -7.23 3.30 -15.23
C PRO A 198 -7.51 4.67 -14.58
N ALA A 199 -8.25 5.55 -15.27
CA ALA A 199 -8.63 6.85 -14.75
C ALA A 199 -9.58 6.75 -13.55
N LYS A 200 -10.61 5.90 -13.62
CA LYS A 200 -11.54 5.68 -12.49
C LYS A 200 -10.82 5.08 -11.29
N ILE A 201 -9.91 4.13 -11.54
CA ILE A 201 -9.10 3.52 -10.48
C ILE A 201 -8.16 4.57 -9.85
N LYS A 202 -7.50 5.42 -10.64
CA LYS A 202 -6.67 6.53 -10.10
C LYS A 202 -7.52 7.45 -9.23
N GLU A 203 -8.73 7.80 -9.67
CA GLU A 203 -9.65 8.65 -8.92
C GLU A 203 -10.06 8.03 -7.58
N LEU A 204 -10.50 6.76 -7.58
CA LEU A 204 -10.92 6.05 -6.37
C LEU A 204 -9.77 5.87 -5.38
N ARG A 205 -8.58 5.50 -5.86
CA ARG A 205 -7.38 5.40 -5.02
C ARG A 205 -6.94 6.75 -4.47
N THR A 206 -7.07 7.82 -5.26
CA THR A 206 -6.81 9.19 -4.77
C THR A 206 -7.81 9.59 -3.67
N LYS A 207 -9.09 9.21 -3.81
CA LYS A 207 -10.09 9.40 -2.75
C LYS A 207 -9.74 8.61 -1.49
N GLU A 208 -9.33 7.35 -1.62
CA GLU A 208 -8.88 6.52 -0.51
C GLU A 208 -7.71 7.17 0.25
N ILE A 209 -6.64 7.56 -0.44
CA ILE A 209 -5.46 8.18 0.18
C ILE A 209 -5.79 9.53 0.82
N LYS A 210 -6.62 10.38 0.18
CA LYS A 210 -7.02 11.66 0.78
C LYS A 210 -7.83 11.49 2.07
N ASN A 211 -8.80 10.58 2.08
CA ASN A 211 -9.56 10.27 3.30
C ASN A 211 -8.67 9.63 4.36
N GLY A 212 -7.74 8.77 3.94
CA GLY A 212 -6.74 8.17 4.82
C GLY A 212 -5.82 9.18 5.49
N ARG A 213 -5.25 10.14 4.73
CA ARG A 213 -4.43 11.23 5.26
C ARG A 213 -5.21 12.10 6.25
N LEU A 214 -6.45 12.44 5.92
CA LEU A 214 -7.34 13.16 6.84
C LEU A 214 -7.60 12.35 8.11
N ALA A 215 -7.84 11.05 7.98
CA ALA A 215 -8.10 10.17 9.13
C ALA A 215 -6.87 10.01 10.03
N MET A 216 -5.65 9.91 9.47
CA MET A 216 -4.42 9.86 10.25
C MET A 216 -4.28 11.12 11.13
N LEU A 217 -4.52 12.30 10.56
CA LEU A 217 -4.52 13.55 11.31
C LEU A 217 -5.65 13.61 12.36
N ALA A 218 -6.83 13.09 12.03
CA ALA A 218 -7.98 13.08 12.94
C ALA A 218 -7.75 12.16 14.15
N VAL A 219 -7.20 10.97 13.96
CA VAL A 219 -6.87 10.04 15.07
C VAL A 219 -5.80 10.65 15.98
N MET A 220 -4.71 11.18 15.40
CA MET A 220 -3.69 11.88 16.20
C MET A 220 -4.27 13.11 16.91
N GLY A 221 -5.14 13.86 16.23
CA GLY A 221 -5.83 15.00 16.80
C GLY A 221 -6.68 14.62 18.02
N ALA A 222 -7.50 13.56 17.91
CA ALA A 222 -8.29 13.05 19.03
C ALA A 222 -7.41 12.61 20.20
N TRP A 223 -6.26 11.96 19.92
CA TRP A 223 -5.32 11.54 20.95
C TRP A 223 -4.73 12.74 21.70
N PHE A 224 -4.13 13.69 20.98
CA PHE A 224 -3.59 14.89 21.62
C PHE A 224 -4.67 15.71 22.34
N GLN A 225 -5.85 15.84 21.74
CA GLN A 225 -6.97 16.51 22.40
C GLN A 225 -7.32 15.85 23.73
N HIS A 226 -7.44 14.52 23.77
CA HIS A 226 -7.73 13.83 25.03
C HIS A 226 -6.64 14.05 26.09
N ILE A 227 -5.36 14.00 25.70
CA ILE A 227 -4.24 14.27 26.62
C ILE A 227 -4.33 15.69 27.20
N TYR A 228 -4.64 16.68 26.36
CA TYR A 228 -4.67 18.08 26.79
C TYR A 228 -5.95 18.44 27.55
N THR A 229 -7.13 18.03 27.08
CA THR A 229 -8.42 18.47 27.64
C THR A 229 -9.00 17.53 28.69
N GLY A 230 -8.55 16.26 28.71
CA GLY A 230 -9.10 15.21 29.57
C GLY A 230 -10.51 14.74 29.18
N THR A 231 -11.05 15.21 28.06
CA THR A 231 -12.40 14.91 27.58
C THR A 231 -12.38 14.24 26.22
N GLY A 232 -13.54 13.81 25.74
CA GLY A 232 -13.65 13.21 24.42
C GLY A 232 -13.62 14.26 23.29
N PRO A 233 -13.17 13.89 22.07
CA PRO A 233 -13.19 14.76 20.90
C PRO A 233 -14.55 15.42 20.61
N ILE A 234 -15.69 14.78 20.91
CA ILE A 234 -17.02 15.36 20.65
C ILE A 234 -17.33 16.47 21.65
N ASP A 235 -16.90 16.33 22.91
CA ASP A 235 -17.02 17.41 23.90
C ASP A 235 -16.17 18.60 23.51
N ASN A 236 -14.95 18.35 23.02
CA ASN A 236 -14.05 19.39 22.53
C ASN A 236 -14.65 20.13 21.33
N LEU A 237 -15.31 19.41 20.42
CA LEU A 237 -16.05 20.00 19.32
C LEU A 237 -17.16 20.93 19.82
N PHE A 238 -18.01 20.47 20.74
CA PHE A 238 -19.10 21.29 21.26
C PHE A 238 -18.63 22.49 22.07
N ALA A 239 -17.57 22.34 22.88
CA ALA A 239 -16.95 23.44 23.61
C ALA A 239 -16.43 24.52 22.64
N HIS A 240 -15.72 24.10 21.59
CA HIS A 240 -15.22 25.03 20.58
C HIS A 240 -16.34 25.69 19.78
N LEU A 241 -17.41 24.96 19.43
CA LEU A 241 -18.56 25.53 18.73
C LEU A 241 -19.37 26.51 19.58
N ALA A 242 -19.41 26.32 20.90
CA ALA A 242 -20.11 27.21 21.82
C ALA A 242 -19.39 28.56 21.96
N ASP A 243 -18.04 28.56 21.99
CA ASP A 243 -17.23 29.77 22.07
C ASP A 243 -15.90 29.61 21.32
N PRO A 244 -15.88 29.78 19.99
CA PRO A 244 -14.68 29.52 19.19
C PRO A 244 -13.56 30.55 19.42
N GLY A 245 -13.88 31.70 20.00
CA GLY A 245 -12.90 32.75 20.30
C GLY A 245 -12.06 32.44 21.54
N HIS A 246 -12.64 31.76 22.53
CA HIS A 246 -11.97 31.46 23.79
C HIS A 246 -11.67 29.97 23.97
N ALA A 247 -12.60 29.06 23.63
CA ALA A 247 -12.44 27.62 23.78
C ALA A 247 -11.55 27.03 22.68
N THR A 248 -10.25 27.29 22.78
CA THR A 248 -9.22 26.88 21.82
C THR A 248 -8.07 26.16 22.51
N ILE A 249 -7.02 25.82 21.76
CA ILE A 249 -5.78 25.28 22.33
C ILE A 249 -5.16 26.19 23.41
N PHE A 250 -5.41 27.50 23.35
CA PHE A 250 -4.86 28.46 24.32
C PHE A 250 -5.62 28.48 25.66
N ALA A 251 -6.86 27.97 25.70
CA ALA A 251 -7.69 27.96 26.91
C ALA A 251 -7.15 27.05 28.02
N VAL A 252 -6.46 25.97 27.63
CA VAL A 252 -6.09 24.86 28.54
C VAL A 252 -4.72 25.08 29.19
N SER A 253 -3.98 26.10 28.76
CA SER A 253 -2.60 26.37 29.16
C SER A 253 -2.39 26.78 30.63
N VAL A 254 -3.45 26.86 31.45
CA VAL A 254 -3.36 27.35 32.85
C VAL A 254 -3.48 26.23 33.91
N ILE A 255 -3.95 25.02 33.58
CA ILE A 255 -4.38 24.07 34.64
C ILE A 255 -3.43 22.86 34.84
N GLN A 256 -2.52 22.52 33.91
CA GLN A 256 -1.82 21.21 33.95
C GLN A 256 -0.27 21.25 33.86
N ILE A 257 0.37 22.33 34.32
CA ILE A 257 1.85 22.36 34.56
C ILE A 257 2.15 22.22 36.07
N ASN A 258 1.41 21.37 36.77
CA ASN A 258 1.77 20.90 38.11
C ASN A 258 1.69 19.37 38.09
N LEU A 259 2.61 18.75 37.35
CA LEU A 259 3.11 17.41 37.66
C LEU A 259 4.23 17.55 38.68
#